data_AF-A0A382IJ05-F1
#
_entry.id   AF-A0A382IJ05-F1
#
_cell.length_a   1.000
_cell.length_b   1.000
_cell.length_c   1.000
_cell.angle_alpha   90.00
_cell.angle_beta   90.00
_cell.angle_gamma   90.00
#
_symmetry.space_group_name_H-M   'P 1'
#
loop_
_entity.id
_entity.type
_entity.pdbx_description
1 polymer ?
#
loop_
_entity_poly.entity_id
_entity_poly.type
_entity_poly.pdbx_seq_one_letter_code
_entity_poly.pdbx_strand_id
1 'polypeptide(L)'
;LPILLTEQVPDKLGPTIEPVRSILNDTEPIIKSSFSCAGDPGFMSQTDGLSMYDGIVLAGIETHVCVYQTERDLIRRGQHVEVVTNAVASRDAN
;
A
#
# COMPACT_ATOMS: atom_id res chain seq x y z
N LEU A 1 3.22 -1.08 14.88
CA LEU A 1 3.83 -1.08 13.53
C LEU A 1 3.59 0.30 12.94
N PRO A 2 4.58 0.94 12.30
CA PRO A 2 4.34 2.15 11.52
C PRO A 2 3.35 1.82 10.40
N ILE A 3 2.39 2.72 10.13
CA ILE A 3 1.38 2.55 9.08
C ILE A 3 1.68 3.54 7.97
N LEU A 4 1.70 3.05 6.74
CA LEU A 4 1.75 3.87 5.53
C LEU A 4 0.39 3.75 4.84
N LEU A 5 -0.25 4.89 4.58
CA LEU A 5 -1.48 4.96 3.79
C LEU A 5 -1.12 5.42 2.38
N THR A 6 -1.63 4.75 1.34
CA THR A 6 -1.42 5.16 -0.06
C THR A 6 -2.76 5.32 -0.76
N GLU A 7 -2.89 6.34 -1.61
CA GLU A 7 -4.08 6.59 -2.43
C GLU A 7 -3.72 6.65 -3.91
N GLN A 8 -4.44 5.89 -4.74
CA GLN A 8 -4.24 5.86 -6.18
C GLN A 8 -5.04 7.00 -6.82
N VAL A 9 -4.35 8.06 -7.28
CA VAL A 9 -4.95 9.23 -7.95
C VAL A 9 -6.32 9.65 -7.36
N PRO A 10 -6.37 10.09 -6.09
CA PRO A 10 -7.63 10.32 -5.37
C PRO A 10 -8.53 11.37 -6.03
N ASP A 11 -7.96 12.32 -6.78
CA ASP A 11 -8.74 13.26 -7.59
C ASP A 11 -9.64 12.58 -8.64
N LYS A 12 -9.29 11.35 -9.05
CA LYS A 12 -10.01 10.55 -10.06
C LYS A 12 -10.79 9.39 -9.45
N LEU A 13 -10.23 8.72 -8.45
CA LEU A 13 -10.81 7.51 -7.84
C LEU A 13 -11.48 7.76 -6.49
N GLY A 14 -11.37 8.97 -5.95
CA GLY A 14 -11.79 9.31 -4.59
C GLY A 14 -10.70 9.00 -3.56
N PRO A 15 -10.75 9.67 -2.40
CA PRO A 15 -9.87 9.40 -1.28
C PRO A 15 -10.26 8.10 -0.56
N THR A 16 -9.47 7.72 0.44
CA THR A 16 -9.77 6.63 1.37
C THR A 16 -11.12 6.86 2.04
N ILE A 17 -11.96 5.81 2.08
CA ILE A 17 -13.30 5.89 2.66
C ILE A 17 -13.29 6.21 4.16
N GLU A 18 -14.31 6.93 4.62
CA GLU A 18 -14.42 7.41 6.01
C GLU A 18 -14.22 6.33 7.09
N PRO A 19 -14.77 5.10 6.98
CA PRO A 19 -14.55 4.07 8.00
C PRO A 19 -13.09 3.68 8.19
N VAL A 20 -12.25 3.79 7.15
CA VAL A 20 -10.81 3.52 7.24
C VAL A 20 -10.08 4.80 7.63
N ARG A 21 -10.44 5.94 7.03
CA ARG A 21 -9.81 7.24 7.31
C ARG A 21 -9.92 7.60 8.79
N SER A 22 -11.10 7.41 9.39
CA SER A 22 -11.38 7.69 10.82
C SER A 22 -10.51 6.91 11.82
N ILE A 23 -9.93 5.78 11.40
CA ILE A 23 -9.02 4.96 12.23
C ILE A 23 -7.55 5.39 12.01
N LEU A 24 -7.26 6.04 10.88
CA LEU A 24 -5.92 6.45 10.44
C LEU A 24 -5.76 7.98 10.41
N ASN A 25 -6.46 8.71 11.28
CA ASN A 25 -6.54 10.18 11.27
C ASN A 25 -5.18 10.88 11.28
N ASP A 26 -4.19 10.29 11.96
CA ASP A 26 -2.84 10.84 12.11
C ASP A 26 -1.87 10.40 11.00
N THR A 27 -2.35 9.66 9.99
CA THR A 27 -1.53 9.15 8.88
C THR A 27 -1.87 9.90 7.60
N GLU A 28 -0.97 10.74 7.10
CA GLU A 28 -1.16 11.40 5.81
C GLU A 28 -1.01 10.41 4.64
N PRO A 29 -1.93 10.43 3.66
CA PRO A 29 -1.85 9.52 2.53
C PRO A 29 -0.72 9.91 1.56
N ILE A 30 0.02 8.90 1.10
CA ILE A 30 0.95 9.01 -0.02
C ILE A 30 0.13 8.91 -1.30
N ILE A 31 0.00 10.02 -2.01
CA ILE A 31 -0.70 10.09 -3.28
C ILE A 31 0.22 9.54 -4.37
N LYS A 32 -0.22 8.47 -5.05
CA LYS A 32 0.55 7.82 -6.12
C LYS A 32 -0.24 7.71 -7.42
N SER A 33 0.51 7.66 -8.52
CA SER A 33 -0.01 7.29 -9.85
C SER A 33 0.49 5.93 -10.32
N SER A 34 1.63 5.46 -9.82
CA SER A 34 2.16 4.11 -10.04
C SER A 34 1.26 3.06 -9.39
N PHE A 35 0.99 1.95 -10.10
CA PHE A 35 0.23 0.84 -9.52
C PHE A 35 0.97 0.19 -8.34
N SER A 36 2.24 -0.14 -8.52
CA SER A 36 3.14 -0.54 -7.42
C SER A 36 3.44 0.65 -6.52
N CYS A 37 3.22 0.53 -5.21
CA CYS A 37 3.63 1.53 -4.23
C CYS A 37 5.15 1.73 -4.24
N ALA A 38 5.92 0.65 -4.44
CA ALA A 38 7.38 0.72 -4.56
C ALA A 38 7.86 1.47 -5.82
N GLY A 39 6.96 1.74 -6.78
CA GLY A 39 7.20 2.59 -7.93
C GLY A 39 6.96 4.09 -7.65
N ASP A 40 6.56 4.46 -6.44
CA ASP A 40 6.36 5.85 -6.03
C ASP A 40 7.53 6.35 -5.14
N PRO A 41 8.19 7.47 -5.49
CA PRO A 41 9.30 7.99 -4.70
C PRO A 41 8.93 8.38 -3.27
N GLY A 42 7.69 8.85 -3.03
CA GLY A 42 7.21 9.24 -1.71
C GLY A 42 7.09 8.02 -0.80
N PHE A 43 6.57 6.92 -1.32
CA PHE A 43 6.53 5.63 -0.63
C PHE A 43 7.93 5.14 -0.28
N MET A 44 8.86 5.13 -1.26
CA MET A 44 10.23 4.65 -1.02
C MET A 44 10.95 5.46 0.05
N SER A 45 10.83 6.80 0.00
CA SER A 45 11.45 7.68 0.98
C SER A 45 10.94 7.42 2.40
N GLN A 46 9.66 7.08 2.57
CA GLN A 46 9.12 6.74 3.89
C GLN A 46 9.55 5.34 4.34
N THR A 47 9.61 4.36 3.43
CA THR A 47 10.05 3.00 3.78
C THR A 47 11.55 2.89 4.10
N ASP A 48 12.40 3.72 3.50
CA ASP A 48 13.84 3.71 3.79
C ASP A 48 14.13 4.10 5.25
N GLY A 49 13.32 5.01 5.81
CA GLY A 49 13.33 5.37 7.23
C GLY A 49 12.85 4.26 8.18
N LEU A 50 12.32 3.16 7.63
CA LEU A 50 11.77 2.01 8.35
C LEU A 50 12.61 0.74 8.14
N SER A 51 13.88 0.88 7.76
CA SER A 51 14.81 -0.25 7.54
C SER A 51 15.10 -1.10 8.78
N MET A 52 14.72 -0.65 9.98
CA MET A 52 14.85 -1.43 11.22
C MET A 52 13.80 -2.55 11.36
N TYR A 53 12.73 -2.52 10.56
CA TYR A 53 11.69 -3.54 10.56
C TYR A 53 12.06 -4.68 9.60
N ASP A 54 11.66 -5.90 9.93
CA ASP A 54 12.03 -7.14 9.25
C ASP A 54 11.18 -7.44 8.01
N GLY A 55 10.04 -6.77 7.84
CA GLY A 55 9.17 -6.97 6.69
C GLY A 55 8.06 -5.93 6.55
N ILE A 56 7.26 -6.12 5.50
CA ILE A 56 6.13 -5.26 5.14
C ILE A 56 4.85 -6.10 5.11
N VAL A 57 3.81 -5.61 5.78
CA VAL A 57 2.47 -6.20 5.74
C VAL A 57 1.61 -5.40 4.76
N LEU A 58 1.04 -6.06 3.75
CA LEU A 58 0.19 -5.44 2.74
C LEU A 58 -1.29 -5.77 2.95
N ALA A 59 -2.12 -4.73 2.84
CA ALA A 59 -3.58 -4.79 2.80
C ALA A 59 -4.10 -3.70 1.85
N GLY A 60 -5.28 -3.91 1.26
CA GLY A 60 -5.91 -2.93 0.38
C GLY A 60 -6.40 -3.50 -0.94
N ILE A 61 -6.66 -2.60 -1.90
CA ILE A 61 -7.25 -2.93 -3.20
C ILE A 61 -6.49 -2.25 -4.34
N GLU A 62 -6.50 -2.78 -5.57
CA GLU A 62 -7.06 -4.09 -5.93
C GLU A 62 -5.99 -5.18 -5.87
N THR A 63 -6.40 -6.39 -5.49
CA THR A 63 -5.48 -7.50 -5.19
C THR A 63 -4.58 -7.81 -6.38
N HIS A 64 -5.17 -7.88 -7.58
CA HIS A 64 -4.49 -8.25 -8.82
C HIS A 64 -3.70 -7.10 -9.48
N VAL A 65 -3.78 -5.88 -8.95
CA VAL A 65 -3.13 -4.69 -9.50
C VAL A 65 -2.19 -4.07 -8.49
N CYS A 66 -2.69 -3.20 -7.61
CA CYS A 66 -1.85 -2.43 -6.70
C CYS A 66 -1.16 -3.33 -5.66
N VAL A 67 -1.89 -4.29 -5.08
CA VAL A 67 -1.31 -5.20 -4.07
C VAL A 67 -0.26 -6.11 -4.72
N TYR A 68 -0.64 -6.86 -5.77
CA TYR A 68 0.25 -7.77 -6.46
C TYR A 68 1.51 -7.08 -7.00
N GLN A 69 1.38 -5.95 -7.70
CA GLN A 69 2.56 -5.26 -8.25
C GLN A 69 3.48 -4.72 -7.14
N THR A 70 2.90 -4.22 -6.05
CA THR A 70 3.68 -3.76 -4.88
C THR A 70 4.44 -4.92 -4.25
N GLU A 71 3.76 -6.01 -3.94
CA GLU A 71 4.37 -7.23 -3.38
C GLU A 71 5.52 -7.72 -4.27
N ARG A 72 5.28 -7.84 -5.58
CA ARG A 72 6.28 -8.32 -6.55
C ARG A 72 7.52 -7.44 -6.58
N ASP A 73 7.36 -6.12 -6.53
CA ASP A 73 8.51 -5.20 -6.58
C ASP A 73 9.28 -5.14 -5.26
N LEU A 74 8.60 -5.23 -4.12
CA LEU A 74 9.24 -5.31 -2.81
C LEU A 74 10.02 -6.63 -2.66
N ILE A 75 9.45 -7.77 -3.07
CA ILE A 75 10.14 -9.06 -3.09
C ILE A 75 11.38 -9.00 -4.00
N ARG A 76 11.28 -8.39 -5.19
CA ARG A 76 12.43 -8.20 -6.10
C ARG A 76 13.55 -7.37 -5.48
N ARG A 77 13.22 -6.48 -4.53
CA ARG A 77 14.19 -5.68 -3.75
C ARG A 77 14.76 -6.43 -2.55
N GLY A 78 14.38 -7.70 -2.35
CA GLY A 78 14.86 -8.53 -1.25
C GLY A 78 14.14 -8.29 0.08
N GLN A 79 12.99 -7.62 0.06
CA GLN A 79 12.20 -7.37 1.27
C GLN A 79 11.28 -8.55 1.57
N HIS A 80 11.08 -8.86 2.85
CA HIS A 80 10.06 -9.80 3.30
C HIS A 80 8.70 -9.11 3.25
N VAL A 81 7.73 -9.73 2.58
CA VAL A 81 6.39 -9.18 2.39
C VAL A 81 5.36 -10.23 2.79
N GLU A 82 4.37 -9.82 3.57
CA GLU A 82 3.22 -10.64 3.96
C GLU A 82 1.93 -9.97 3.49
N VAL A 83 1.07 -10.70 2.79
CA VAL A 83 -0.22 -10.20 2.31
C VAL A 83 -1.34 -10.69 3.23
N VAL A 84 -2.13 -9.77 3.75
CA VAL A 84 -3.25 -10.08 4.65
C VAL A 84 -4.46 -10.49 3.80
N THR A 85 -4.64 -11.79 3.59
CA THR A 85 -5.61 -12.34 2.62
C THR A 85 -7.07 -11.97 2.90
N ASN A 86 -7.45 -11.72 4.16
CA ASN A 86 -8.78 -11.23 4.53
C ASN A 86 -8.92 -9.70 4.46
N ALA A 87 -7.87 -8.97 4.09
CA ALA A 87 -7.85 -7.52 3.96
C ALA A 87 -7.40 -7.06 2.56
N VAL A 88 -7.53 -7.94 1.56
CA VAL A 88 -7.34 -7.61 0.15
C VAL A 88 -8.58 -8.03 -0.65
N ALA A 89 -8.91 -7.26 -1.68
CA ALA A 89 -10.06 -7.57 -2.54
C ALA A 89 -9.82 -7.17 -4.00
N SER A 90 -10.59 -7.75 -4.90
CA SER A 90 -10.75 -7.37 -6.32
C SER A 90 -12.25 -7.35 -6.63
N ARG A 91 -12.65 -6.78 -7.78
CA ARG A 91 -14.07 -6.68 -8.15
C ARG A 91 -14.73 -8.05 -8.36
N ASP A 92 -14.00 -8.97 -8.95
CA ASP A 92 -14.43 -10.34 -9.19
C ASP A 92 -13.59 -11.28 -8.32
N ALA A 93 -14.24 -12.28 -7.72
CA ALA A 93 -13.53 -13.40 -7.09
C ALA A 93 -12.88 -14.21 -8.22
N ASN A 94 -11.56 -14.33 -8.21
CA ASN A 94 -10.83 -15.23 -9.10
C ASN A 94 -11.33 -16.67 -8.94
#